data_AF-K9P9S4-F1
#
_entry.id   AF-K9P9S4-F1
#
_cell.length_a   1.000
_cell.length_b   1.000
_cell.length_c   1.000
_cell.angle_alpha   90.00
_cell.angle_beta   90.00
_cell.angle_gamma   90.00
#
_symmetry.space_group_name_H-M   'P 1'
#
loop_
_entity.id
_entity.type
_entity.pdbx_description
1 polymer ?
#
loop_
_entity_poly.entity_id
_entity_poly.type
_entity_poly.pdbx_seq_one_letter_code
_entity_poly.pdbx_strand_id
1 'polypeptide(L)' 'MAAPGSKAAPGSNVVELLHPGSFVRLRDHPEDLPPFQLIRRRGTRCWVRQQAWGSMVHLELPYRRLTAAA' A
#
# COMPACT_ATOMS: atom_id res chain seq x y z
N MET A 1 -24.52 5.86 -7.75
CA MET A 1 -23.64 5.64 -6.57
C MET A 1 -22.21 5.69 -7.09
N ALA A 2 -21.50 6.80 -6.91
CA ALA A 2 -20.15 7.01 -7.43
C ALA A 2 -19.17 7.02 -6.24
N ALA A 3 -18.18 6.13 -6.25
CA ALA A 3 -17.07 6.17 -5.32
C ALA A 3 -16.17 7.37 -5.67
N PRO A 4 -15.72 8.19 -4.70
CA PRO A 4 -14.78 9.26 -5.00
C PRO A 4 -13.41 8.64 -5.25
N GLY A 5 -12.92 8.73 -6.48
CA GLY A 5 -11.53 8.46 -6.81
C GLY A 5 -10.65 9.55 -6.20
N SER A 6 -9.93 9.22 -5.13
CA SER A 6 -8.91 10.08 -4.53
C SER A 6 -7.79 10.31 -5.55
N LYS A 7 -7.76 11.54 -6.09
CA LYS A 7 -6.75 12.05 -7.01
C LYS A 7 -5.44 12.30 -6.25
N ALA A 8 -4.49 11.38 -6.35
CA ALA A 8 -3.16 11.54 -5.77
C ALA A 8 -2.43 12.73 -6.44
N ALA A 9 -2.13 13.76 -5.66
CA ALA A 9 -1.41 14.96 -6.10
C ALA A 9 0.09 14.68 -6.26
N PRO A 10 0.77 15.29 -7.26
CA PRO A 10 2.22 15.18 -7.40
C PRO A 10 2.92 16.30 -6.63
N GLY A 11 3.92 15.96 -5.83
CA GLY A 11 4.94 16.93 -5.40
C GLY A 11 5.13 17.04 -3.90
N SER A 12 6.09 16.28 -3.38
CA SER A 12 7.17 16.75 -2.49
C SER A 12 8.04 15.53 -2.17
N ASN A 13 9.35 15.73 -2.01
CA ASN A 13 10.29 14.70 -1.51
C ASN A 13 10.02 14.40 -0.02
N VAL A 14 8.77 14.12 0.32
CA VAL A 14 8.35 13.59 1.61
C VAL A 14 8.49 12.09 1.45
N VAL A 15 9.35 11.48 2.26
CA VAL A 15 9.26 10.04 2.48
C VAL A 15 7.91 9.83 3.15
N GLU A 16 6.84 9.62 2.36
CA GLU A 16 5.51 9.31 2.85
C GLU A 16 5.63 8.13 3.80
N LEU A 17 5.68 8.41 5.09
CA LEU A 17 6.01 7.43 6.08
C LEU A 17 4.85 6.44 6.11
N LEU A 18 4.98 5.31 5.39
CA LEU A 18 3.95 4.30 5.37
C LEU A 18 3.80 3.76 6.80
N HIS A 19 2.64 4.06 7.41
CA HIS A 19 2.32 3.66 8.77
C HIS A 19 1.59 2.31 8.77
N PRO A 20 1.85 1.43 9.77
CA PRO A 20 1.04 0.23 9.97
C PRO A 20 -0.45 0.60 10.07
N GLY A 21 -1.31 -0.14 9.37
CA GLY A 21 -2.74 0.13 9.25
C GLY A 21 -3.13 0.86 7.97
N SER A 22 -2.21 1.57 7.32
CA SER A 22 -2.46 2.28 6.06
C SER A 22 -2.67 1.31 4.90
N PHE A 23 -3.46 1.73 3.91
CA PHE A 23 -3.60 1.01 2.65
C PHE A 23 -2.54 1.47 1.65
N VAL A 24 -1.97 0.50 0.94
CA VAL A 24 -0.86 0.66 0.00
C VAL A 24 -1.12 -0.15 -1.26
N ARG A 25 -0.61 0.35 -2.38
CA ARG A 25 -0.61 -0.35 -3.67
C ARG A 25 0.82 -0.64 -4.10
N LEU A 26 0.98 -1.60 -4.99
CA LEU A 26 2.25 -1.81 -5.68
C LEU A 26 2.43 -0.73 -6.76
N ARG A 27 3.67 -0.47 -7.18
CA ARG A 27 3.90 0.40 -8.35
C ARG A 27 3.34 -0.21 -9.64
N ASP A 28 3.53 -1.52 -9.80
CA ASP A 28 3.01 -2.30 -10.92
C ASP A 28 1.69 -2.98 -10.53
N HIS A 29 0.85 -2.28 -9.76
CA HIS A 29 -0.37 -2.85 -9.19
C HIS A 29 -1.43 -3.09 -10.27
N PRO A 30 -1.95 -4.32 -10.42
CA PRO A 30 -3.05 -4.60 -11.35
C PRO A 30 -4.30 -3.83 -10.93
N GLU A 31 -5.02 -3.24 -11.87
CA GLU A 31 -6.24 -2.46 -11.59
C GLU A 31 -7.34 -3.30 -10.90
N ASP A 32 -7.42 -4.59 -11.21
CA ASP A 32 -8.36 -5.54 -10.61
C ASP A 32 -7.99 -5.98 -9.19
N LEU A 33 -6.79 -5.66 -8.73
CA LEU A 33 -6.32 -6.09 -7.43
C LEU A 33 -6.74 -5.07 -6.35
N PRO A 34 -7.31 -5.47 -5.20
CA PRO A 34 -7.61 -4.53 -4.13
C PRO A 34 -6.32 -4.01 -3.46
N PRO A 35 -6.35 -2.82 -2.83
CA PRO A 35 -5.22 -2.31 -2.06
C PRO A 35 -4.81 -3.28 -0.95
N PHE A 36 -3.51 -3.31 -0.68
CA PHE A 36 -2.98 -4.06 0.46
C PHE A 36 -3.01 -3.19 1.72
N GLN A 37 -3.11 -3.81 2.88
CA GLN A 37 -2.95 -3.12 4.16
C GLN A 37 -1.52 -3.33 4.66
N LEU A 38 -0.83 -2.26 5.02
CA LEU A 38 0.48 -2.33 5.65
C LEU A 38 0.34 -2.87 7.08
N ILE A 39 0.98 -3.98 7.38
CA ILE A 39 0.96 -4.62 8.70
C ILE A 39 2.15 -4.19 9.53
N ARG A 40 3.32 -4.11 8.90
CA ARG A 40 4.55 -3.72 9.59
C ARG A 40 5.52 -3.09 8.61
N ARG A 41 6.28 -2.11 9.08
CA ARG A 41 7.47 -1.59 8.39
C ARG A 41 8.70 -1.83 9.24
N ARG A 42 9.78 -2.32 8.63
CA ARG A 42 11.11 -2.44 9.26
C ARG A 42 12.17 -1.93 8.29
N GLY A 43 12.65 -0.71 8.54
CA GLY A 43 13.62 -0.04 7.66
C GLY A 43 13.09 0.14 6.23
N THR A 44 13.68 -0.56 5.28
CA THR A 44 13.33 -0.56 3.85
C THR A 44 12.36 -1.66 3.44
N ARG A 45 11.98 -2.56 4.35
CA ARG A 45 11.03 -3.65 4.10
C ARG A 45 9.69 -3.37 4.75
N CYS A 46 8.65 -3.78 4.06
CA CYS A 46 7.26 -3.63 4.45
C CYS A 46 6.57 -4.98 4.32
N TRP A 47 5.73 -5.31 5.30
CA TRP A 47 4.86 -6.47 5.27
C TRP A 47 3.46 -5.97 5.05
N VAL A 48 2.86 -6.41 3.97
CA VAL A 48 1.50 -6.04 3.59
C VAL A 48 0.63 -7.28 3.55
N ARG A 49 -0.68 -7.11 3.75
CA ARG A 49 -1.66 -8.18 3.56
C ARG A 49 -2.74 -7.74 2.61
N GLN A 50 -3.28 -8.68 1.85
CA GLN A 50 -4.50 -8.44 1.09
C GLN A 50 -5.69 -8.94 1.91
N GLN A 51 -6.80 -8.18 1.94
CA GLN A 51 -8.00 -8.60 2.69
C GLN A 51 -8.67 -9.85 2.08
N ALA A 52 -8.46 -10.08 0.77
CA ALA A 52 -8.92 -11.28 0.08
C ALA A 52 -8.03 -12.51 0.35
N TRP A 53 -6.80 -12.31 0.85
CA TRP A 53 -5.93 -13.39 1.28
C TRP A 53 -6.17 -13.63 2.77
N GLY A 54 -6.21 -14.89 3.20
CA GLY A 54 -6.48 -15.23 4.60
C GLY A 54 -5.56 -14.46 5.57
N SER A 55 -6.03 -14.21 6.79
CA SER A 55 -5.38 -13.32 7.78
C SER A 55 -3.93 -13.66 8.16
N MET A 56 -3.44 -14.85 7.80
CA MET A 56 -2.06 -15.29 8.04
C MET A 56 -1.11 -15.01 6.86
N VAL A 57 -1.63 -14.66 5.68
CA VAL A 57 -0.82 -14.41 4.49
C VAL A 57 -0.29 -12.98 4.53
N HIS A 58 1.03 -12.87 4.69
CA HIS A 58 1.76 -11.61 4.62
C HIS A 58 2.77 -11.65 3.49
N LEU A 59 2.82 -10.57 2.71
CA LEU A 59 3.78 -10.40 1.63
C LEU A 59 4.86 -9.41 2.05
N GLU A 60 6.11 -9.85 1.99
CA GLU A 60 7.28 -8.99 2.23
C GLU A 60 7.67 -8.29 0.93
N LEU A 61 7.74 -6.97 0.97
CA LEU A 61 8.07 -6.14 -0.18
C LEU A 61 8.98 -4.97 0.21
N PRO A 62 9.84 -4.51 -0.71
CA PRO A 62 10.61 -3.30 -0.48
C PRO A 62 9.68 -2.07 -0.51
N TYR A 63 9.91 -1.14 0.43
CA TYR A 63 9.19 0.14 0.55
C TYR A 63 9.13 0.90 -0.78
N ARG A 64 10.22 0.85 -1.58
CA ARG A 64 10.30 1.52 -2.88
C ARG A 64 9.29 1.01 -3.92
N ARG A 65 8.75 -0.20 -3.74
CA ARG A 65 7.71 -0.78 -4.61
C ARG A 65 6.30 -0.51 -4.12
N LEU A 66 6.16 0.08 -2.93
CA LEU A 66 4.86 0.45 -2.38
C LEU A 66 4.60 1.93 -2.58
N THR A 67 3.34 2.25 -2.81
CA THR A 67 2.81 3.61 -2.87
C THR A 67 1.60 3.70 -1.96
N ALA A 68 1.39 4.87 -1.34
CA ALA A 68 0.20 5.10 -0.54
C ALA A 68 -1.04 4.99 -1.44
N ALA A 69 -2.04 4.24 -1.01
CA ALA A 69 -3.37 4.25 -1.63
C ALA A 69 -4.20 5.30 -0.89
N ALA A 70 -4.22 6.52 -1.44
CA ALA A 70 -5.04 7.63 -0.96
C ALA A 70 -6.54 7.39 -1.23
#